data_AF-A0A923M6W2-F1
#
_entry.id   AF-A0A923M6W2-F1
#
_cell.length_a   1.000
_cell.length_b   1.000
_cell.length_c   1.000
_cell.angle_alpha   90.00
_cell.angle_beta   90.00
_cell.angle_gamma   90.00
#
_symmetry.space_group_name_H-M   'P 1'
#
loop_
_entity.id
_entity.type
_entity.pdbx_description
1 polymer ?
#
loop_
_entity_poly.entity_id
_entity_poly.type
_entity_poly.pdbx_seq_one_letter_code
_entity_poly.pdbx_strand_id
1 'polypeptide(L)'
;MFAITEPEGLSLRAKEDGFEFTAGKLEAGSLRVATGPFVLEVARATLDDLVASARLEGGTPRIVALKAANAELSGVKVRGPVVLPDRVGAAPEDWCLDPLATADGTIKAQIVDAHLMFDADVTVPVRRGEVHFNEAKVEHIGPDSRMGVSRMGIYVDAANGRSYLYQFTSSPVAGVQFEQRGALLTPWVSDRGSLRLKEFGEGLLRQGQVGPGIGFTEQARLLLDRTSVTGFLQLGDGKFAVPGVHAELAGRAQQRNVVRVHSEAVGRGITAELAALSARGALLKFKDMQFAADEVGGALTLKLFVENKQVRFEFEAASLKVTGLRLA
;
A
#
# COMPACT_ATOMS: atom_id res chain seq x y z
N MET A 1 -22.17 -4.73 -21.67
CA MET A 1 -22.39 -5.96 -22.46
C MET A 1 -21.11 -6.77 -22.31
N PHE A 2 -21.16 -7.88 -21.59
CA PHE A 2 -20.01 -8.76 -21.37
C PHE A 2 -19.97 -9.81 -22.48
N ALA A 3 -18.80 -10.09 -23.02
CA ALA A 3 -18.63 -11.21 -23.96
C ALA A 3 -18.14 -12.42 -23.16
N ILE A 4 -18.99 -13.45 -23.07
CA ILE A 4 -18.61 -14.78 -22.61
C ILE A 4 -18.31 -15.57 -23.88
N THR A 5 -17.06 -15.96 -24.07
CA THR A 5 -16.62 -16.76 -25.22
C THR A 5 -16.51 -18.20 -24.76
N GLU A 6 -17.47 -19.02 -25.19
CA GLU A 6 -17.48 -20.50 -25.16
C GLU A 6 -17.06 -21.15 -23.82
N PRO A 7 -18.01 -21.43 -22.91
CA PRO A 7 -17.72 -22.24 -21.75
C PRO A 7 -17.53 -23.71 -22.12
N GLU A 8 -16.41 -24.31 -21.71
CA GLU A 8 -16.19 -25.76 -21.82
C GLU A 8 -16.86 -26.49 -20.67
N GLY A 9 -17.58 -27.59 -20.96
CA GLY A 9 -18.20 -28.43 -19.92
C GLY A 9 -19.33 -27.72 -19.16
N LEU A 10 -20.05 -26.81 -19.81
CA LEU A 10 -21.12 -26.05 -19.19
C LEU A 10 -22.25 -26.94 -18.67
N SER A 11 -22.61 -26.81 -17.40
CA SER A 11 -23.84 -27.38 -16.86
C SER A 11 -24.58 -26.37 -15.98
N LEU A 12 -25.91 -26.38 -16.07
CA LEU A 12 -26.79 -25.56 -15.26
C LEU A 12 -27.79 -26.48 -14.57
N ARG A 13 -27.91 -26.38 -13.25
CA ARG A 13 -28.84 -27.16 -12.43
C ARG A 13 -29.72 -26.23 -11.61
N ALA A 14 -31.03 -26.42 -11.72
CA ALA A 14 -31.96 -25.75 -10.83
C ALA A 14 -31.86 -26.33 -9.40
N LYS A 15 -31.96 -25.46 -8.40
CA LYS A 15 -32.08 -25.78 -6.97
C LYS A 15 -33.35 -25.11 -6.44
N GLU A 16 -33.84 -25.54 -5.27
CA GLU A 16 -35.09 -25.02 -4.69
C GLU A 16 -35.16 -23.49 -4.66
N ASP A 17 -34.04 -22.81 -4.39
CA ASP A 17 -33.96 -21.34 -4.27
C ASP A 17 -33.07 -20.66 -5.34
N GLY A 18 -32.75 -21.34 -6.45
CA GLY A 18 -31.90 -20.73 -7.48
C GLY A 18 -31.25 -21.70 -8.47
N PHE A 19 -30.01 -21.40 -8.85
CA PHE A 19 -29.29 -22.15 -9.88
C PHE A 19 -27.85 -22.41 -9.46
N GLU A 20 -27.34 -23.57 -9.83
CA GLU A 20 -25.92 -23.90 -9.81
C GLU A 20 -25.40 -23.98 -11.25
N PHE A 21 -24.29 -23.32 -11.48
CA PHE A 21 -23.57 -23.23 -12.74
C PHE A 21 -22.21 -23.90 -12.58
N THR A 22 -21.85 -24.79 -13.50
CA THR A 22 -20.51 -25.38 -13.56
C THR A 22 -19.90 -25.19 -14.94
N ALA A 23 -18.60 -24.97 -15.00
CA ALA A 23 -17.83 -24.95 -16.25
C ALA A 23 -16.42 -25.48 -15.97
N GLY A 24 -15.89 -26.33 -16.85
CA GLY A 24 -14.48 -26.75 -16.78
C GLY A 24 -13.55 -25.57 -17.08
N LYS A 25 -13.96 -24.70 -18.00
CA LYS A 25 -13.29 -23.43 -18.28
C LYS A 25 -14.29 -22.36 -18.68
N LEU A 26 -14.14 -21.17 -18.12
CA LEU A 26 -14.93 -19.98 -18.47
C LEU A 26 -13.99 -18.83 -18.82
N GLU A 27 -14.18 -18.23 -19.99
CA GLU A 27 -13.51 -16.99 -20.38
C GLU A 27 -14.51 -15.84 -20.50
N ALA A 28 -14.18 -14.72 -19.85
CA ALA A 28 -14.97 -13.50 -19.89
C ALA A 28 -14.10 -12.29 -20.23
N GLY A 29 -14.59 -11.46 -21.15
CA GLY A 29 -13.92 -10.24 -21.58
C GLY A 29 -14.67 -8.98 -21.15
N SER A 30 -13.92 -7.89 -21.00
CA SER A 30 -14.44 -6.54 -20.80
C SER A 30 -15.39 -6.44 -19.59
N LEU A 31 -14.97 -7.02 -18.47
CA LEU A 31 -15.72 -6.94 -17.23
C LEU A 31 -15.58 -5.54 -16.62
N ARG A 32 -16.70 -4.90 -16.30
CA ARG A 32 -16.75 -3.64 -15.57
C ARG A 32 -17.82 -3.72 -14.49
N VAL A 33 -17.43 -3.43 -13.26
CA VAL A 33 -18.32 -3.36 -12.10
C VAL A 33 -18.11 -2.00 -11.43
N ALA A 34 -19.19 -1.24 -11.27
CA ALA A 34 -19.18 0.01 -10.54
C ALA A 34 -19.95 -0.17 -9.22
N THR A 35 -19.37 0.28 -8.11
CA THR A 35 -20.01 0.24 -6.80
C THR A 35 -19.72 1.53 -6.05
N GLY A 36 -20.70 2.43 -6.00
CA GLY A 36 -20.51 3.78 -5.45
C GLY A 36 -19.40 4.51 -6.21
N PRO A 37 -18.38 5.07 -5.53
CA PRO A 37 -17.29 5.80 -6.18
C PRO A 37 -16.19 4.87 -6.73
N PHE A 38 -16.30 3.56 -6.54
CA PHE A 38 -15.31 2.58 -6.98
C PHE A 38 -15.69 1.99 -8.33
N VAL A 39 -14.71 1.85 -9.21
CA VAL A 39 -14.84 1.18 -10.51
C VAL A 39 -13.77 0.11 -10.61
N LEU A 40 -14.19 -1.13 -10.82
CA LEU A 40 -13.36 -2.28 -11.18
C LEU A 40 -13.55 -2.57 -12.67
N GLU A 41 -12.45 -2.68 -13.39
CA GLU A 41 -12.37 -3.10 -14.78
C GLU A 41 -11.44 -4.30 -14.88
N VAL A 42 -11.82 -5.33 -15.63
CA VAL A 42 -10.97 -6.49 -15.93
C VAL A 42 -11.10 -6.75 -17.42
N ALA A 43 -9.99 -6.64 -18.15
CA ALA A 43 -9.97 -6.79 -19.60
C ALA A 43 -10.29 -8.24 -20.01
N ARG A 44 -9.69 -9.21 -19.32
CA ARG A 44 -9.98 -10.64 -19.51
C ARG A 44 -9.84 -11.39 -18.19
N ALA A 45 -10.79 -12.28 -17.94
CA ALA A 45 -10.78 -13.25 -16.85
C ALA A 45 -10.94 -14.64 -17.43
N THR A 46 -10.05 -15.56 -17.03
CA THR A 46 -10.17 -16.99 -17.29
C THR A 46 -10.31 -17.69 -15.95
N LEU A 47 -11.33 -18.54 -15.82
CA LEU A 47 -11.63 -19.31 -14.63
C LEU A 47 -11.66 -20.80 -14.99
N ASP A 48 -10.89 -21.60 -14.26
CA ASP A 48 -10.83 -23.05 -14.45
C ASP A 48 -11.55 -23.77 -13.30
N ASP A 49 -12.25 -24.85 -13.63
CA ASP A 49 -13.07 -25.67 -12.72
C ASP A 49 -14.03 -24.80 -11.88
N LEU A 50 -14.81 -23.98 -12.59
CA LEU A 50 -15.74 -23.03 -12.00
C LEU A 50 -17.01 -23.74 -11.52
N VAL A 51 -17.39 -23.46 -10.27
CA VAL A 51 -18.70 -23.75 -9.69
C VAL A 51 -19.26 -22.47 -9.10
N ALA A 52 -20.39 -21.99 -9.59
CA ALA A 52 -21.08 -20.81 -9.08
C ALA A 52 -22.51 -21.15 -8.67
N SER A 53 -22.96 -20.58 -7.55
CA SER A 53 -24.36 -20.65 -7.12
C SER A 53 -24.97 -19.26 -7.19
N ALA A 54 -26.16 -19.15 -7.77
CA ALA A 54 -26.91 -17.92 -7.85
C ALA A 54 -28.32 -18.10 -7.28
N ARG A 55 -28.85 -17.05 -6.64
CA ARG A 55 -30.24 -16.96 -6.17
C ARG A 55 -30.98 -15.88 -6.95
N LEU A 56 -32.30 -16.03 -7.07
CA LEU A 56 -33.15 -14.98 -7.62
C LEU A 56 -33.61 -14.07 -6.48
N GLU A 57 -33.14 -12.83 -6.48
CA GLU A 57 -33.60 -11.80 -5.55
C GLU A 57 -34.37 -10.74 -6.34
N GLY A 58 -35.68 -10.62 -6.08
CA GLY A 58 -36.54 -9.68 -6.81
C GLY A 58 -36.53 -9.89 -8.34
N GLY A 59 -36.41 -11.15 -8.79
CA GLY A 59 -36.31 -11.51 -10.20
C GLY A 59 -34.93 -11.29 -10.84
N THR A 60 -33.94 -10.80 -10.08
CA THR A 60 -32.57 -10.62 -10.57
C THR A 60 -31.66 -11.73 -10.03
N PRO A 61 -30.91 -12.44 -10.88
CA PRO A 61 -29.94 -13.43 -10.41
C PRO A 61 -28.77 -12.74 -9.71
N ARG A 62 -28.49 -13.17 -8.48
CA ARG A 62 -27.31 -12.77 -7.70
C ARG A 62 -26.44 -13.97 -7.42
N ILE A 63 -25.15 -13.87 -7.74
CA ILE A 63 -24.17 -14.86 -7.34
C ILE A 63 -24.02 -14.79 -5.82
N VAL A 64 -24.22 -15.91 -5.14
CA VAL A 64 -24.11 -16.03 -3.67
C VAL A 64 -22.90 -16.86 -3.26
N ALA A 65 -22.36 -17.68 -4.16
CA ALA A 65 -21.11 -18.39 -3.94
C ALA A 65 -20.42 -18.65 -5.27
N LEU A 66 -19.09 -18.65 -5.27
CA LEU A 66 -18.27 -19.01 -6.42
C LEU A 66 -17.04 -19.76 -5.94
N LYS A 67 -16.64 -20.80 -6.66
CA LYS A 67 -15.37 -21.49 -6.50
C LYS A 67 -14.73 -21.68 -7.86
N ALA A 68 -13.43 -21.45 -7.97
CA ALA A 68 -12.63 -21.79 -9.14
C ALA A 68 -11.28 -22.32 -8.67
N ALA A 69 -10.78 -23.37 -9.32
CA ALA A 69 -9.47 -23.94 -8.98
C ALA A 69 -8.36 -22.96 -9.33
N ASN A 70 -8.46 -22.33 -10.51
CA ASN A 70 -7.53 -21.29 -10.96
C ASN A 70 -8.31 -20.12 -11.57
N ALA A 71 -7.75 -18.94 -11.42
CA ALA A 71 -8.20 -17.74 -12.09
C ALA A 71 -7.01 -16.94 -12.61
N GLU A 72 -7.04 -16.59 -13.88
CA GLU A 72 -6.11 -15.64 -14.49
C GLU A 72 -6.88 -14.37 -14.88
N LEU A 73 -6.48 -13.25 -14.30
CA LEU A 73 -7.05 -11.94 -14.58
C LEU A 73 -6.00 -11.08 -15.28
N SER A 74 -6.40 -10.34 -16.30
CA SER A 74 -5.51 -9.41 -17.01
C SER A 74 -6.18 -8.07 -17.25
N GLY A 75 -5.34 -7.02 -17.28
CA GLY A 75 -5.81 -5.65 -17.39
C GLY A 75 -6.77 -5.26 -16.27
N VAL A 76 -6.50 -5.72 -15.04
CA VAL A 76 -7.29 -5.36 -13.86
C VAL A 76 -7.00 -3.90 -13.53
N LYS A 77 -8.04 -3.09 -13.36
CA LYS A 77 -7.95 -1.72 -12.91
C LYS A 77 -9.00 -1.45 -11.84
N VAL A 78 -8.59 -0.90 -10.71
CA VAL A 78 -9.49 -0.44 -9.66
C VAL A 78 -9.18 1.02 -9.38
N ARG A 79 -10.19 1.87 -9.41
CA ARG A 79 -10.04 3.29 -9.11
C ARG A 79 -11.11 3.77 -8.16
N GLY A 80 -10.75 4.69 -7.29
CA GLY A 80 -11.66 5.29 -6.33
C GLY A 80 -10.98 6.30 -5.42
N PRO A 81 -11.75 6.95 -4.53
CA PRO A 81 -11.19 7.78 -3.47
C PRO A 81 -10.51 6.90 -2.43
N VAL A 82 -9.44 7.41 -1.82
CA VAL A 82 -8.91 6.80 -0.59
C VAL A 82 -9.87 7.16 0.54
N VAL A 83 -10.48 6.13 1.15
CA VAL A 83 -11.32 6.27 2.34
C VAL A 83 -10.56 5.68 3.50
N LEU A 84 -10.11 6.54 4.40
CA LEU A 84 -9.55 6.09 5.68
C LEU A 84 -10.72 5.72 6.60
N PRO A 85 -10.66 4.58 7.31
CA PRO A 85 -11.73 4.21 8.22
C PRO A 85 -11.90 5.28 9.30
N ASP A 86 -13.15 5.63 9.61
CA ASP A 86 -13.47 6.44 10.78
C ASP A 86 -13.02 5.67 12.03
N ARG A 87 -12.46 6.39 13.02
CA ARG A 87 -11.88 5.82 14.25
C ARG A 87 -12.84 4.92 15.06
N VAL A 88 -14.12 4.86 14.71
CA VAL A 88 -15.16 4.18 15.47
C VAL A 88 -15.37 2.77 14.91
N GLY A 89 -14.67 1.78 15.47
CA GLY A 89 -15.07 0.37 15.37
C GLY A 89 -14.14 -0.58 14.62
N ALA A 90 -13.00 -0.14 14.08
CA ALA A 90 -11.96 -1.09 13.66
C ALA A 90 -11.35 -1.73 14.91
N ALA A 91 -11.32 -3.06 14.98
CA ALA A 91 -10.68 -3.73 16.10
C ALA A 91 -9.16 -3.41 16.04
N PRO A 92 -8.48 -3.22 17.18
CA PRO A 92 -7.04 -2.94 17.23
C PRO A 92 -6.17 -3.96 16.48
N GLU A 93 -6.71 -5.16 16.20
CA GLU A 93 -6.06 -6.31 15.56
C GLU A 93 -6.06 -6.28 14.02
N ASP A 94 -6.68 -5.29 13.38
CA ASP A 94 -6.88 -5.26 11.93
C ASP A 94 -5.68 -4.76 11.12
N TRP A 95 -4.69 -4.13 11.78
CA TRP A 95 -3.48 -3.61 11.13
C TRP A 95 -2.26 -4.42 11.52
N CYS A 96 -1.69 -5.13 10.55
CA CYS A 96 -0.48 -5.93 10.68
C CYS A 96 0.40 -5.73 9.44
N LEU A 97 1.60 -5.19 9.64
CA LEU A 97 2.57 -4.89 8.58
C LEU A 97 3.87 -5.68 8.79
N ASP A 98 3.78 -6.98 9.12
CA ASP A 98 4.95 -7.84 9.36
C ASP A 98 6.01 -7.77 8.27
N PRO A 99 5.66 -7.71 6.96
CA PRO A 99 6.65 -7.57 5.89
C PRO A 99 7.57 -6.35 6.03
N LEU A 100 7.14 -5.29 6.71
CA LEU A 100 7.99 -4.12 6.96
C LEU A 100 9.04 -4.34 8.05
N ALA A 101 8.83 -5.28 8.98
CA ALA A 101 9.73 -5.50 10.12
C ALA A 101 11.12 -6.01 9.73
N THR A 102 11.26 -6.56 8.52
CA THR A 102 12.53 -7.05 8.01
C THR A 102 12.89 -6.43 6.67
N ALA A 103 12.17 -5.41 6.21
CA ALA A 103 12.36 -4.84 4.89
C ALA A 103 13.77 -4.27 4.70
N ASP A 104 14.32 -4.37 3.49
CA ASP A 104 15.64 -3.83 3.16
C ASP A 104 15.55 -3.03 1.85
N GLY A 105 16.25 -1.91 1.78
CA GLY A 105 16.26 -1.12 0.55
C GLY A 105 16.79 0.28 0.74
N THR A 106 16.39 1.17 -0.15
CA THR A 106 16.82 2.57 -0.13
C THR A 106 15.77 3.42 -0.79
N ILE A 107 15.41 4.52 -0.12
CA ILE A 107 14.59 5.58 -0.67
C ILE A 107 15.48 6.81 -0.88
N LYS A 108 15.35 7.43 -2.04
CA LYS A 108 16.00 8.66 -2.41
C LYS A 108 14.95 9.73 -2.65
N ALA A 109 15.21 10.92 -2.16
CA ALA A 109 14.40 12.10 -2.46
C ALA A 109 15.31 13.18 -3.03
N GLN A 110 14.84 13.85 -4.07
CA GLN A 110 15.52 15.00 -4.63
C GLN A 110 14.56 16.19 -4.61
N ILE A 111 15.01 17.28 -3.98
CA ILE A 111 14.30 18.55 -3.91
C ILE A 111 15.03 19.48 -4.88
N VAL A 112 14.33 19.95 -5.90
CA VAL A 112 14.88 20.94 -6.86
C VAL A 112 14.12 22.24 -6.68
N ASP A 113 14.79 23.27 -6.18
CA ASP A 113 14.14 24.56 -5.94
C ASP A 113 15.01 25.77 -6.32
N ALA A 114 14.82 26.22 -7.57
CA ALA A 114 15.46 27.42 -8.09
C ALA A 114 15.03 28.72 -7.37
N HIS A 115 13.88 28.73 -6.67
CA HIS A 115 13.40 29.92 -5.95
C HIS A 115 13.95 29.99 -4.52
N LEU A 116 14.26 28.85 -3.91
CA LEU A 116 14.89 28.79 -2.57
C LEU A 116 16.41 28.69 -2.64
N MET A 117 16.99 28.66 -3.85
CA MET A 117 18.43 28.56 -4.11
C MET A 117 19.11 27.38 -3.39
N PHE A 118 18.38 26.27 -3.21
CA PHE A 118 18.97 25.04 -2.71
C PHE A 118 18.39 23.85 -3.48
N ASP A 119 19.28 22.92 -3.80
CA ASP A 119 18.94 21.57 -4.20
C ASP A 119 19.28 20.66 -3.03
N ALA A 120 18.51 19.59 -2.82
CA ALA A 120 18.80 18.63 -1.78
C ALA A 120 18.68 17.21 -2.31
N ASP A 121 19.74 16.42 -2.12
CA ASP A 121 19.71 14.99 -2.37
C ASP A 121 19.71 14.26 -1.04
N VAL A 122 18.62 13.54 -0.77
CA VAL A 122 18.42 12.78 0.45
C VAL A 122 18.43 11.30 0.12
N THR A 123 19.32 10.53 0.75
CA THR A 123 19.35 9.07 0.64
C THR A 123 19.10 8.46 2.01
N VAL A 124 18.02 7.67 2.11
CA VAL A 124 17.58 7.00 3.34
C VAL A 124 17.70 5.49 3.14
N PRO A 125 18.75 4.83 3.68
CA PRO A 125 18.83 3.38 3.68
C PRO A 125 17.81 2.80 4.67
N VAL A 126 17.23 1.66 4.30
CA VAL A 126 16.40 0.83 5.18
C VAL A 126 17.12 -0.50 5.37
N ARG A 127 17.35 -0.88 6.62
CA ARG A 127 18.01 -2.12 7.01
C ARG A 127 17.16 -2.87 8.00
N ARG A 128 16.76 -4.10 7.67
CA ARG A 128 15.96 -4.97 8.56
C ARG A 128 14.76 -4.24 9.18
N GLY A 129 14.01 -3.51 8.37
CA GLY A 129 12.84 -2.75 8.77
C GLY A 129 13.12 -1.48 9.57
N GLU A 130 14.37 -1.04 9.66
CA GLU A 130 14.77 0.12 10.43
C GLU A 130 15.48 1.17 9.57
N VAL A 131 15.17 2.44 9.82
CA VAL A 131 15.91 3.60 9.35
C VAL A 131 16.76 4.11 10.50
N HIS A 132 18.09 3.98 10.39
CA HIS A 132 19.02 4.66 11.28
C HIS A 132 19.41 6.00 10.68
N PHE A 133 19.01 7.11 11.31
CA PHE A 133 19.23 8.43 10.75
C PHE A 133 20.71 8.85 10.68
N ASN A 134 21.58 8.17 11.42
CA ASN A 134 23.04 8.32 11.29
C ASN A 134 23.57 7.84 9.92
N GLU A 135 22.84 6.93 9.26
CA GLU A 135 23.17 6.42 7.93
C GLU A 135 22.50 7.19 6.79
N ALA A 136 21.50 8.02 7.12
CA ALA A 136 20.85 8.89 6.15
C ALA A 136 21.81 9.99 5.69
N LYS A 137 21.85 10.22 4.38
CA LYS A 137 22.68 11.27 3.76
C LYS A 137 21.80 12.40 3.28
N VAL A 138 22.23 13.62 3.54
CA VAL A 138 21.60 14.85 3.05
C VAL A 138 22.72 15.69 2.43
N GLU A 139 22.65 15.87 1.13
CA GLU A 139 23.64 16.61 0.35
C GLU A 139 23.04 17.91 -0.18
N HIS A 140 23.89 18.88 -0.52
CA HIS A 140 23.55 20.14 -1.23
C HIS A 140 22.71 21.19 -0.48
N ILE A 141 22.22 20.93 0.74
CA ILE A 141 21.57 21.96 1.59
C ILE A 141 22.61 22.91 2.26
N GLY A 142 23.84 22.44 2.49
CA GLY A 142 24.91 23.16 3.17
C GLY A 142 25.90 22.19 3.83
N PRO A 143 27.08 22.66 4.26
CA PRO A 143 28.05 21.82 4.98
C PRO A 143 27.39 21.20 6.21
N ASP A 144 27.66 19.92 6.44
CA ASP A 144 27.15 19.15 7.59
C ASP A 144 25.61 19.07 7.72
N SER A 145 24.87 19.13 6.61
CA SER A 145 23.41 18.91 6.63
C SER A 145 23.07 17.46 7.00
N ARG A 146 22.10 17.27 7.89
CA ARG A 146 21.78 15.94 8.46
C ARG A 146 20.30 15.78 8.73
N MET A 147 19.82 14.54 8.72
CA MET A 147 18.45 14.20 9.13
C MET A 147 18.46 13.51 10.49
N GLY A 148 17.37 13.61 11.25
CA GLY A 148 17.18 12.87 12.49
C GLY A 148 15.75 12.84 12.97
N VAL A 149 15.56 12.25 14.14
CA VAL A 149 14.26 12.18 14.81
C VAL A 149 14.38 12.64 16.26
N SER A 150 13.54 13.60 16.66
CA SER A 150 13.47 14.13 18.02
C SER A 150 12.07 13.90 18.60
N ARG A 151 11.87 14.22 19.89
CA ARG A 151 10.54 14.16 20.53
C ARG A 151 9.49 15.04 19.84
N MET A 152 9.92 16.05 19.07
CA MET A 152 9.01 16.92 18.31
C MET A 152 8.65 16.33 16.93
N GLY A 153 9.53 15.52 16.33
CA GLY A 153 9.32 15.10 14.95
C GLY A 153 10.57 14.63 14.21
N ILE A 154 10.36 14.26 12.95
CA ILE A 154 11.43 14.02 11.97
C ILE A 154 11.88 15.37 11.44
N TYR A 155 13.20 15.61 11.43
CA TYR A 155 13.78 16.91 11.11
C TYR A 155 14.98 16.79 10.17
N VAL A 156 15.32 17.91 9.54
CA VAL A 156 16.58 18.15 8.86
C VAL A 156 17.29 19.32 9.54
N ASP A 157 18.55 19.13 9.88
CA ASP A 157 19.47 20.17 10.34
C ASP A 157 20.23 20.72 9.12
N ALA A 158 20.24 22.04 8.99
CA ALA A 158 20.98 22.81 7.99
C ALA A 158 21.76 23.95 8.67
N ALA A 159 22.60 24.66 7.92
CA ALA A 159 23.43 25.74 8.44
C ALA A 159 22.62 26.88 9.11
N ASN A 160 21.38 27.10 8.68
CA ASN A 160 20.46 28.11 9.20
C ASN A 160 19.55 27.60 10.34
N GLY A 161 19.71 26.35 10.78
CA GLY A 161 18.98 25.76 11.88
C GLY A 161 18.22 24.49 11.51
N ARG A 162 17.29 24.10 12.39
CA ARG A 162 16.51 22.87 12.28
C ARG A 162 15.14 23.14 11.67
N SER A 163 14.75 22.34 10.68
CA SER A 163 13.41 22.33 10.09
C SER A 163 12.74 20.97 10.28
N TYR A 164 11.49 20.97 10.73
CA TYR A 164 10.71 19.74 10.92
C TYR A 164 9.93 19.38 9.66
N LEU A 165 10.15 18.15 9.16
CA LEU A 165 9.41 17.58 8.03
C LEU A 165 8.07 17.01 8.49
N TYR A 166 8.09 16.28 9.61
CA TYR A 166 6.91 15.64 10.18
C TYR A 166 6.88 15.86 11.69
N GLN A 167 5.79 16.41 12.22
CA GLN A 167 5.63 16.66 13.65
C GLN A 167 4.77 15.59 14.33
N PHE A 168 5.26 15.10 15.47
CA PHE A 168 4.55 14.12 16.30
C PHE A 168 3.48 14.78 17.17
N THR A 169 2.45 14.00 17.49
CA THR A 169 1.32 14.40 18.36
C THR A 169 1.69 14.44 19.83
N SER A 170 2.42 13.41 20.27
CA SER A 170 2.91 13.22 21.63
C SER A 170 3.99 12.13 21.62
N SER A 171 4.79 12.10 22.68
CA SER A 171 5.76 11.02 22.94
C SER A 171 5.22 10.12 24.07
N PRO A 172 5.46 8.79 24.03
CA PRO A 172 6.28 8.07 23.07
C PRO A 172 5.59 7.83 21.71
N VAL A 173 6.39 7.69 20.65
CA VAL A 173 5.93 7.33 19.30
C VAL A 173 6.34 5.89 19.00
N ALA A 174 5.40 5.08 18.53
CA ALA A 174 5.65 3.67 18.23
C ALA A 174 6.79 3.50 17.21
N GLY A 175 7.72 2.60 17.53
CA GLY A 175 8.86 2.30 16.65
C GLY A 175 9.96 3.37 16.59
N VAL A 176 9.89 4.45 17.37
CA VAL A 176 10.87 5.54 17.29
C VAL A 176 11.83 5.52 18.48
N GLN A 177 13.12 5.52 18.20
CA GLN A 177 14.17 5.85 19.16
C GLN A 177 14.66 7.27 18.87
N PHE A 178 14.43 8.20 19.80
CA PHE A 178 14.79 9.60 19.61
C PHE A 178 16.30 9.85 19.68
N GLU A 179 16.72 10.96 19.05
CA GLU A 179 18.09 11.48 19.11
C GLU A 179 18.62 11.54 20.55
N GLN A 180 19.90 11.22 20.71
CA GLN A 180 20.66 11.45 21.94
C GLN A 180 21.68 12.55 21.70
N ARG A 181 21.68 13.54 22.60
CA ARG A 181 22.65 14.63 22.62
C ARG A 181 23.76 14.28 23.61
N GLY A 182 25.01 14.56 23.25
CA GLY A 182 26.17 14.30 24.11
C GLY A 182 26.08 15.01 25.47
N ALA A 183 26.81 14.49 26.46
CA ALA A 183 26.79 15.01 27.81
C ALA A 183 27.30 16.46 27.92
N LEU A 184 26.41 17.32 28.43
CA LEU A 184 26.55 18.63 29.07
C LEU A 184 27.39 19.77 28.46
N LEU A 185 28.32 19.61 27.51
CA LEU A 185 29.12 20.75 26.99
C LEU A 185 29.49 20.71 25.51
N THR A 186 29.08 19.69 24.74
CA THR A 186 29.33 19.66 23.29
C THR A 186 28.03 19.81 22.51
N PRO A 187 27.93 20.73 21.52
CA PRO A 187 26.73 20.92 20.69
C PRO A 187 26.45 19.75 19.71
N TRP A 188 27.17 18.64 19.83
CA TRP A 188 27.17 17.55 18.86
C TRP A 188 26.16 16.47 19.24
N VAL A 189 25.28 16.13 18.29
CA VAL A 189 24.37 15.00 18.38
C VAL A 189 25.19 13.71 18.21
N SER A 190 25.21 12.86 19.24
CA SER A 190 25.97 11.59 19.21
C SER A 190 25.22 10.48 18.51
N ASP A 191 23.88 10.55 18.52
CA ASP A 191 22.99 9.63 17.83
C ASP A 191 21.75 10.39 17.36
N ARG A 192 21.44 10.32 16.06
CA ARG A 192 20.29 11.01 15.43
C ARG A 192 18.98 10.22 15.53
N GLY A 193 19.02 9.07 16.19
CA GLY A 193 17.86 8.22 16.44
C GLY A 193 17.57 7.25 15.30
N SER A 194 16.50 6.50 15.47
CA SER A 194 16.04 5.51 14.50
C SER A 194 14.51 5.35 14.48
N LEU A 195 14.02 4.74 13.41
CA LEU A 195 12.61 4.48 13.17
C LEU A 195 12.41 3.07 12.61
N ARG A 196 11.62 2.26 13.29
CA ARG A 196 11.18 0.93 12.85
C ARG A 196 9.89 1.04 12.04
N LEU A 197 9.96 0.62 10.78
CA LEU A 197 8.92 0.85 9.78
C LEU A 197 7.58 0.21 10.13
N LYS A 198 7.60 -1.04 10.63
CA LYS A 198 6.38 -1.77 11.00
C LYS A 198 5.64 -1.03 12.12
N GLU A 199 6.31 -0.84 13.26
CA GLU A 199 5.70 -0.27 14.46
C GLU A 199 5.27 1.18 14.22
N PHE A 200 6.08 1.95 13.50
CA PHE A 200 5.75 3.32 13.14
C PHE A 200 4.54 3.37 12.19
N GLY A 201 4.54 2.56 11.12
CA GLY A 201 3.46 2.51 10.14
C GLY A 201 2.12 2.04 10.74
N GLU A 202 2.15 0.95 11.51
CA GLU A 202 0.96 0.49 12.24
C GLU A 202 0.47 1.54 13.24
N GLY A 203 1.39 2.21 13.94
CA GLY A 203 1.07 3.31 14.84
C GLY A 203 0.37 4.47 14.15
N LEU A 204 0.87 4.90 12.99
CA LEU A 204 0.25 5.96 12.18
C LEU A 204 -1.16 5.57 11.70
N LEU A 205 -1.34 4.34 11.22
CA LEU A 205 -2.62 3.86 10.69
C LEU A 205 -3.68 3.72 11.80
N ARG A 206 -3.26 3.28 12.99
CA ARG A 206 -4.16 3.20 14.17
C ARG A 206 -4.53 4.58 14.71
N GLN A 207 -3.70 5.59 14.51
CA GLN A 207 -3.99 6.95 14.98
C GLN A 207 -5.08 7.65 14.16
N GLY A 208 -5.52 7.16 12.99
CA GLY A 208 -6.61 7.76 12.21
C GLY A 208 -6.37 9.22 11.79
N GLN A 209 -7.42 9.94 11.32
CA GLN A 209 -7.29 11.38 11.01
C GLN A 209 -6.96 12.15 12.30
N VAL A 210 -5.81 12.81 12.31
CA VAL A 210 -5.36 13.61 13.44
C VAL A 210 -5.73 15.08 13.22
N GLY A 211 -6.04 15.79 14.31
CA GLY A 211 -6.45 17.19 14.31
C GLY A 211 -5.41 18.17 13.72
N PRO A 212 -5.79 19.46 13.61
CA PRO A 212 -4.94 20.48 12.99
C PRO A 212 -3.58 20.62 13.68
N GLY A 213 -2.51 20.77 12.90
CA GLY A 213 -1.14 20.96 13.39
C GLY A 213 -0.31 19.69 13.56
N ILE A 214 -0.82 18.53 13.15
CA ILE A 214 -0.14 17.24 13.26
C ILE A 214 0.22 16.71 11.87
N GLY A 215 1.38 16.07 11.75
CA GLY A 215 1.88 15.48 10.52
C GLY A 215 2.83 16.40 9.75
N PHE A 216 2.71 16.45 8.43
CA PHE A 216 3.56 17.33 7.62
C PHE A 216 3.29 18.80 7.95
N THR A 217 4.36 19.56 8.21
CA THR A 217 4.29 21.01 8.42
C THR A 217 3.89 21.73 7.14
N GLU A 218 3.39 22.97 7.23
CA GLU A 218 3.08 23.78 6.02
C GLU A 218 4.31 23.92 5.10
N GLN A 219 5.49 24.16 5.68
CA GLN A 219 6.73 24.21 4.93
C GLN A 219 7.05 22.87 4.26
N ALA A 220 6.88 21.75 4.97
CA ALA A 220 7.10 20.43 4.38
C ALA A 220 6.12 20.14 3.23
N ARG A 221 4.85 20.55 3.34
CA ARG A 221 3.86 20.39 2.26
C ARG A 221 4.28 21.12 0.99
N LEU A 222 4.77 22.35 1.11
CA LEU A 222 5.29 23.13 -0.02
C LEU A 222 6.52 22.45 -0.65
N LEU A 223 7.39 21.83 0.16
CA LEU A 223 8.54 21.08 -0.35
C LEU A 223 8.11 19.80 -1.08
N LEU A 224 7.10 19.08 -0.58
CA LEU A 224 6.62 17.83 -1.19
C LEU A 224 6.14 18.04 -2.63
N ASP A 225 5.55 19.19 -2.96
CA ASP A 225 5.15 19.55 -4.34
C ASP A 225 6.33 19.66 -5.32
N ARG A 226 7.56 19.71 -4.80
CA ARG A 226 8.81 19.89 -5.55
C ARG A 226 9.82 18.77 -5.26
N THR A 227 9.41 17.78 -4.48
CA THR A 227 10.25 16.65 -4.08
C THR A 227 9.93 15.49 -4.99
N SER A 228 10.89 15.09 -5.81
CA SER A 228 10.84 13.79 -6.47
C SER A 228 11.32 12.72 -5.48
N VAL A 229 10.76 11.52 -5.58
CA VAL A 229 11.17 10.35 -4.80
C VAL A 229 11.41 9.20 -5.74
N THR A 230 12.45 8.42 -5.49
CA THR A 230 12.67 7.13 -6.14
C THR A 230 13.25 6.14 -5.13
N GLY A 231 13.01 4.86 -5.30
CA GLY A 231 13.61 3.87 -4.42
C GLY A 231 12.97 2.51 -4.54
N PHE A 232 13.43 1.62 -3.67
CA PHE A 232 12.86 0.29 -3.56
C PHE A 232 12.96 -0.24 -2.13
N LEU A 233 12.07 -1.17 -1.81
CA LEU A 233 12.07 -1.95 -0.59
C LEU A 233 11.80 -3.41 -0.95
N GLN A 234 12.74 -4.30 -0.63
CA GLN A 234 12.50 -5.73 -0.55
C GLN A 234 11.72 -6.00 0.73
N LEU A 235 10.45 -6.37 0.60
CA LEU A 235 9.62 -6.71 1.75
C LEU A 235 10.04 -8.05 2.37
N GLY A 236 9.79 -8.18 3.67
CA GLY A 236 9.81 -9.42 4.42
C GLY A 236 8.72 -10.40 3.98
N ASP A 237 8.88 -11.65 4.39
CA ASP A 237 7.76 -12.59 4.46
C ASP A 237 6.97 -12.32 5.76
N GLY A 238 5.70 -12.69 5.78
CA GLY A 238 4.85 -12.58 6.98
C GLY A 238 3.46 -12.03 6.71
N LYS A 239 2.69 -11.85 7.78
CA LYS A 239 1.29 -11.43 7.71
C LYS A 239 1.16 -9.95 7.32
N PHE A 240 0.38 -9.71 6.28
CA PHE A 240 -0.14 -8.40 5.92
C PHE A 240 -1.64 -8.39 6.20
N ALA A 241 -2.09 -7.48 7.07
CA ALA A 241 -3.50 -7.24 7.31
C ALA A 241 -3.78 -5.75 7.39
N VAL A 242 -4.82 -5.35 6.67
CA VAL A 242 -5.46 -4.04 6.74
C VAL A 242 -6.98 -4.28 6.74
N PRO A 243 -7.82 -3.30 7.16
CA PRO A 243 -9.26 -3.46 7.16
C PRO A 243 -9.79 -3.97 5.81
N GLY A 244 -10.35 -5.17 5.84
CA GLY A 244 -10.92 -5.83 4.66
C GLY A 244 -9.92 -6.57 3.76
N VAL A 245 -8.61 -6.52 3.98
CA VAL A 245 -7.61 -7.26 3.16
C VAL A 245 -6.57 -7.92 4.03
N HIS A 246 -6.51 -9.26 4.00
CA HIS A 246 -5.53 -10.04 4.74
C HIS A 246 -4.80 -10.98 3.78
N ALA A 247 -3.50 -11.16 3.95
CA ALA A 247 -2.71 -12.17 3.22
C ALA A 247 -1.39 -12.44 3.96
N GLU A 248 -0.73 -13.55 3.64
CA GLU A 248 0.65 -13.81 4.06
C GLU A 248 1.58 -13.59 2.86
N LEU A 249 2.46 -12.59 2.93
CA LEU A 249 3.48 -12.42 1.90
C LEU A 249 4.54 -13.51 2.06
N ALA A 250 4.91 -14.12 0.94
CA ALA A 250 5.94 -15.15 0.89
C ALA A 250 6.78 -14.99 -0.38
N GLY A 251 8.04 -15.41 -0.32
CA GLY A 251 8.91 -15.49 -1.49
C GLY A 251 10.04 -14.47 -1.52
N ARG A 252 10.36 -13.83 -0.38
CA ARG A 252 11.50 -12.93 -0.25
C ARG A 252 12.81 -13.56 -0.73
N ALA A 253 13.06 -14.82 -0.39
CA ALA A 253 14.27 -15.54 -0.81
C ALA A 253 14.41 -15.63 -2.35
N GLN A 254 13.29 -15.58 -3.07
CA GLN A 254 13.21 -15.56 -4.53
C GLN A 254 13.08 -14.14 -5.10
N GLN A 255 13.37 -13.09 -4.32
CA GLN A 255 13.25 -11.68 -4.72
C GLN A 255 11.82 -11.29 -5.16
N ARG A 256 10.80 -11.96 -4.60
CA ARG A 256 9.39 -11.54 -4.73
C ARG A 256 9.10 -10.41 -3.76
N ASN A 257 8.00 -9.69 -3.99
CA ASN A 257 7.52 -8.61 -3.11
C ASN A 257 8.51 -7.44 -2.98
N VAL A 258 9.29 -7.14 -4.03
CA VAL A 258 10.04 -5.89 -4.13
C VAL A 258 9.08 -4.77 -4.54
N VAL A 259 8.93 -3.78 -3.68
CA VAL A 259 8.19 -2.55 -3.95
C VAL A 259 9.16 -1.52 -4.51
N ARG A 260 8.93 -1.03 -5.71
CA ARG A 260 9.59 0.17 -6.24
C ARG A 260 8.68 1.36 -6.02
N VAL A 261 9.23 2.44 -5.50
CA VAL A 261 8.49 3.67 -5.23
C VAL A 261 9.05 4.76 -6.10
N HIS A 262 8.20 5.53 -6.76
CA HIS A 262 8.62 6.71 -7.49
C HIS A 262 7.56 7.81 -7.49
N SER A 263 8.03 9.05 -7.61
CA SER A 263 7.22 10.25 -7.80
C SER A 263 8.10 11.36 -8.38
N GLU A 264 7.57 12.13 -9.33
CA GLU A 264 8.23 13.37 -9.78
C GLU A 264 7.97 14.53 -8.80
N ALA A 265 6.84 14.47 -8.07
CA ALA A 265 6.41 15.46 -7.11
C ALA A 265 5.48 14.80 -6.08
N VAL A 266 6.01 14.46 -4.90
CA VAL A 266 5.29 13.70 -3.86
C VAL A 266 3.97 14.36 -3.45
N GLY A 267 3.91 15.69 -3.43
CA GLY A 267 2.70 16.45 -3.11
C GLY A 267 1.56 16.26 -4.12
N ARG A 268 1.87 15.81 -5.35
CA ARG A 268 0.89 15.49 -6.40
C ARG A 268 0.51 14.02 -6.42
N GLY A 269 1.40 13.15 -5.94
CA GLY A 269 1.14 11.72 -5.88
C GLY A 269 2.40 10.88 -5.71
N ILE A 270 2.19 9.58 -5.57
CA ILE A 270 3.24 8.57 -5.42
C ILE A 270 2.79 7.28 -6.08
N THR A 271 3.70 6.63 -6.78
CA THR A 271 3.47 5.33 -7.41
C THR A 271 4.31 4.28 -6.69
N ALA A 272 3.67 3.15 -6.37
CA ALA A 272 4.30 1.95 -5.84
C ALA A 272 4.07 0.79 -6.82
N GLU A 273 5.14 0.13 -7.22
CA GLU A 273 5.11 -0.99 -8.17
C GLU A 273 5.66 -2.26 -7.52
N LEU A 274 4.91 -3.35 -7.63
CA LEU A 274 5.37 -4.69 -7.30
C LEU A 274 5.39 -5.51 -8.58
N ALA A 275 6.58 -5.72 -9.14
CA ALA A 275 6.73 -6.50 -10.37
C ALA A 275 6.36 -7.98 -10.19
N ALA A 276 6.43 -8.47 -8.95
CA ALA A 276 6.26 -9.88 -8.63
C ALA A 276 5.71 -10.06 -7.21
N LEU A 277 4.41 -9.85 -7.03
CA LEU A 277 3.66 -10.25 -5.84
C LEU A 277 3.66 -11.78 -5.70
N SER A 278 3.81 -12.24 -4.47
CA SER A 278 3.55 -13.61 -4.06
C SER A 278 2.96 -13.58 -2.65
N ALA A 279 1.70 -13.99 -2.54
CA ALA A 279 0.92 -13.99 -1.32
C ALA A 279 0.11 -15.28 -1.18
N ARG A 280 -0.12 -15.70 0.06
CA ARG A 280 -0.90 -16.89 0.43
C ARG A 280 -2.06 -16.54 1.34
N GLY A 281 -3.08 -17.39 1.33
CA GLY A 281 -4.25 -17.26 2.20
C GLY A 281 -4.90 -15.89 2.09
N ALA A 282 -4.99 -15.35 0.87
CA ALA A 282 -5.50 -14.01 0.64
C ALA A 282 -7.00 -13.97 0.93
N LEU A 283 -7.44 -12.95 1.64
CA LEU A 283 -8.82 -12.68 2.00
C LEU A 283 -9.12 -11.22 1.67
N LEU A 284 -10.19 -10.98 0.92
CA LEU A 284 -10.73 -9.66 0.62
C LEU A 284 -12.20 -9.64 1.07
N LYS A 285 -12.52 -8.79 2.04
CA LYS A 285 -13.89 -8.48 2.45
C LYS A 285 -14.30 -7.17 1.82
N PHE A 286 -15.40 -7.19 1.09
CA PHE A 286 -15.98 -6.00 0.48
C PHE A 286 -17.50 -6.02 0.62
N LYS A 287 -18.03 -5.12 1.46
CA LYS A 287 -19.43 -5.12 1.89
C LYS A 287 -19.81 -6.50 2.46
N ASP A 288 -20.87 -7.10 1.94
CA ASP A 288 -21.38 -8.41 2.35
C ASP A 288 -20.69 -9.58 1.63
N MET A 289 -19.69 -9.31 0.78
CA MET A 289 -18.97 -10.34 0.04
C MET A 289 -17.60 -10.61 0.65
N GLN A 290 -17.24 -11.88 0.72
CA GLN A 290 -15.91 -12.33 1.12
C GLN A 290 -15.27 -13.18 0.03
N PHE A 291 -14.19 -12.65 -0.55
CA PHE A 291 -13.33 -13.38 -1.47
C PHE A 291 -12.14 -13.98 -0.70
N ALA A 292 -11.80 -15.22 -1.00
CA ALA A 292 -10.63 -15.91 -0.48
C ALA A 292 -9.87 -16.59 -1.63
N ALA A 293 -8.55 -16.69 -1.49
CA ALA A 293 -7.69 -17.43 -2.39
C ALA A 293 -6.55 -18.10 -1.61
N ASP A 294 -6.12 -19.26 -2.09
CA ASP A 294 -5.01 -19.99 -1.50
C ASP A 294 -3.68 -19.31 -1.83
N GLU A 295 -3.48 -18.94 -3.09
CA GLU A 295 -2.33 -18.14 -3.52
C GLU A 295 -2.76 -17.03 -4.50
N VAL A 296 -2.04 -15.91 -4.43
CA VAL A 296 -2.17 -14.79 -5.36
C VAL A 296 -0.76 -14.37 -5.79
N GLY A 297 -0.55 -14.25 -7.09
CA GLY A 297 0.69 -13.76 -7.65
C GLY A 297 0.48 -12.92 -8.90
N GLY A 298 1.45 -12.05 -9.21
CA GLY A 298 1.38 -11.22 -10.40
C GLY A 298 2.12 -9.90 -10.27
N ALA A 299 1.85 -8.97 -11.18
CA ALA A 299 2.44 -7.64 -11.17
C ALA A 299 1.37 -6.60 -10.83
N LEU A 300 1.69 -5.71 -9.90
CA LEU A 300 0.79 -4.69 -9.35
C LEU A 300 1.41 -3.30 -9.43
N THR A 301 0.58 -2.32 -9.73
CA THR A 301 0.93 -0.91 -9.60
C THR A 301 -0.17 -0.22 -8.80
N LEU A 302 0.20 0.51 -7.76
CA LEU A 302 -0.68 1.38 -6.99
C LEU A 302 -0.20 2.82 -7.18
N LYS A 303 -1.06 3.67 -7.73
CA LYS A 303 -0.86 5.11 -7.83
C LYS A 303 -1.76 5.77 -6.79
N LEU A 304 -1.20 6.63 -5.97
CA LEU A 304 -1.94 7.55 -5.13
C LEU A 304 -1.71 8.96 -5.69
N PHE A 305 -2.77 9.75 -5.84
CA PHE A 305 -2.64 11.10 -6.39
C PHE A 305 -3.71 12.03 -5.82
N VAL A 306 -3.44 13.34 -5.86
CA VAL A 306 -4.36 14.36 -5.38
C VAL A 306 -5.16 14.91 -6.56
N GLU A 307 -6.48 14.82 -6.48
CA GLU A 307 -7.42 15.40 -7.45
C GLU A 307 -8.51 16.16 -6.68
N ASN A 308 -8.76 17.42 -7.01
CA ASN A 308 -9.80 18.24 -6.36
C ASN A 308 -9.73 18.26 -4.82
N LYS A 309 -8.52 18.35 -4.26
CA LYS A 309 -8.23 18.28 -2.80
C LYS A 309 -8.58 16.94 -2.13
N GLN A 310 -8.82 15.89 -2.90
CA GLN A 310 -9.07 14.54 -2.42
C GLN A 310 -7.96 13.60 -2.88
N VAL A 311 -7.49 12.72 -1.99
CA VAL A 311 -6.57 11.65 -2.39
C VAL A 311 -7.37 10.55 -3.07
N ARG A 312 -6.92 10.17 -4.26
CA ARG A 312 -7.46 9.08 -5.06
C ARG A 312 -6.42 8.00 -5.23
N PHE A 313 -6.89 6.79 -5.52
CA PHE A 313 -6.02 5.70 -5.92
C PHE A 313 -6.44 5.13 -7.27
N GLU A 314 -5.43 4.61 -7.96
CA GLU A 314 -5.57 3.73 -9.10
C GLU A 314 -4.67 2.52 -8.87
N PHE A 315 -5.28 1.35 -8.80
CA PHE A 315 -4.62 0.06 -8.71
C PHE A 315 -4.73 -0.60 -10.08
N GLU A 316 -3.60 -1.04 -10.62
CA GLU A 316 -3.53 -1.74 -11.90
C GLU A 316 -2.78 -3.05 -11.72
N ALA A 317 -3.28 -4.11 -12.35
CA ALA A 317 -2.56 -5.35 -12.48
C ALA A 317 -2.60 -5.82 -13.93
N ALA A 318 -1.42 -5.89 -14.56
CA ALA A 318 -1.29 -6.36 -15.94
C ALA A 318 -1.72 -7.83 -16.05
N SER A 319 -1.30 -8.65 -15.08
CA SER A 319 -1.68 -10.03 -14.92
C SER A 319 -1.68 -10.41 -13.45
N LEU A 320 -2.73 -11.11 -13.03
CA LEU A 320 -2.89 -11.77 -11.75
C LEU A 320 -3.22 -13.24 -11.96
N LYS A 321 -2.55 -14.08 -11.18
CA LYS A 321 -2.85 -15.50 -11.05
C LYS A 321 -3.35 -15.74 -9.64
N VAL A 322 -4.46 -16.44 -9.55
CA VAL A 322 -5.14 -16.74 -8.29
C VAL A 322 -5.46 -18.23 -8.28
N THR A 323 -5.13 -18.90 -7.19
CA THR A 323 -5.44 -20.32 -7.00
C THR A 323 -6.42 -20.49 -5.86
N GLY A 324 -7.33 -21.47 -5.97
CA GLY A 324 -8.32 -21.76 -4.94
C GLY A 324 -9.28 -20.62 -4.65
N LEU A 325 -9.68 -19.85 -5.68
CA LEU A 325 -10.58 -18.71 -5.55
C LEU A 325 -11.94 -19.14 -5.01
N ARG A 326 -12.41 -18.44 -3.98
CA ARG A 326 -13.67 -18.70 -3.29
C ARG A 326 -14.38 -17.37 -3.00
N LEU A 327 -15.65 -17.26 -3.35
CA LEU A 327 -16.57 -16.20 -2.92
C LEU A 327 -17.62 -16.82 -2.01
N ALA A 328 -17.84 -16.19 -0.86
CA ALA A 328 -18.90 -16.50 0.11
C ALA A 328 -19.60 -15.22 0.57
#